data_AF-A0A6V7LY13-F1
#
_entry.id   AF-A0A6V7LY13-F1
#
_cell.length_a   1.000
_cell.length_b   1.000
_cell.length_c   1.000
_cell.angle_alpha   90.00
_cell.angle_beta   90.00
_cell.angle_gamma   90.00
#
_symmetry.space_group_name_H-M   'P 1'
#
loop_
_entity.id
_entity.type
_entity.pdbx_description
1 polymer ?
#
loop_
_entity_poly.entity_id
_entity_poly.type
_entity_poly.pdbx_seq_one_letter_code
_entity_poly.pdbx_strand_id
1 'polypeptide(L)'
;EADTIRFLVSLEDQVPEGQQPNIVGVDAYVIVLDVNDNSPRFSGTPYEATADEDTPIGTTILPGIRVTDLDLIGDNIELSCISQPQ
;
A
#
# COMPACT_ATOMS: atom_id res chain seq x y z
N GLU A 1 -0.16 14.25 -3.62
CA GLU A 1 -1.44 14.58 -4.29
C GLU A 1 -2.42 13.40 -4.39
N ALA A 2 -2.04 12.15 -4.04
CA ALA A 2 -2.95 11.00 -4.03
C ALA A 2 -3.74 10.83 -2.71
N ASP A 3 -3.25 11.39 -1.60
CA ASP A 3 -3.84 11.19 -0.26
C ASP A 3 -4.76 12.33 0.18
N THR A 4 -5.31 13.10 -0.78
CA THR A 4 -6.23 14.20 -0.47
C THR A 4 -7.49 14.09 -1.31
N ILE A 5 -8.62 13.95 -0.62
CA ILE A 5 -9.94 13.91 -1.24
C ILE A 5 -10.52 15.32 -1.21
N ARG A 6 -10.88 15.83 -2.39
CA ARG A 6 -11.58 17.11 -2.53
C ARG A 6 -13.08 16.88 -2.59
N PHE A 7 -13.80 17.55 -1.70
CA PHE A 7 -15.26 17.60 -1.68
C PHE A 7 -15.73 19.00 -2.05
N LEU A 8 -16.80 19.08 -2.84
CA LEU A 8 -17.53 20.32 -3.06
C LEU A 8 -18.74 20.33 -2.12
N VAL A 9 -18.70 21.18 -1.10
CA VAL A 9 -19.83 21.38 -0.19
C VAL A 9 -20.67 22.51 -0.75
N SER A 10 -21.93 22.24 -1.07
CA SER A 10 -22.85 23.27 -1.57
C SER A 10 -24.03 23.48 -0.64
N LEU A 11 -24.47 24.73 -0.54
CA LEU A 11 -25.70 25.13 0.10
C LEU A 11 -26.63 25.66 -0.98
N GLU A 12 -27.85 25.15 -1.02
CA GLU A 12 -28.93 25.56 -1.92
C GLU A 12 -30.09 26.09 -1.08
N ASP A 13 -30.60 27.28 -1.42
CA ASP A 13 -31.79 27.80 -0.76
C ASP A 13 -33.08 27.16 -1.32
N GLN A 14 -34.12 27.11 -0.48
CA GLN A 14 -35.43 26.61 -0.90
C GLN A 14 -36.29 27.79 -1.34
N VAL A 15 -36.71 27.79 -2.61
CA VAL A 15 -37.49 28.89 -3.20
C VAL A 15 -38.89 28.43 -3.65
N PRO A 16 -39.88 29.34 -3.66
CA PRO A 16 -41.22 29.04 -4.19
C PRO A 16 -41.21 28.66 -5.67
N GLU A 17 -42.30 28.02 -6.12
CA GLU A 17 -42.47 27.55 -7.50
C GLU A 17 -42.32 28.72 -8.51
N GLY A 18 -41.46 28.54 -9.51
CA GLY A 18 -41.17 29.53 -10.54
C GLY A 18 -39.98 30.45 -10.27
N GLN A 19 -39.29 30.32 -9.13
CA GLN A 19 -38.00 30.97 -8.88
C GLN A 19 -36.84 29.97 -8.97
N GLN A 20 -35.65 30.48 -9.29
CA GLN A 20 -34.43 29.67 -9.34
C GLN A 20 -33.66 29.79 -8.03
N PRO A 21 -33.24 28.66 -7.42
CA PRO A 21 -32.51 28.68 -6.17
C PRO A 21 -31.07 29.16 -6.35
N ASN A 22 -30.54 29.81 -5.32
CA ASN A 22 -29.16 30.22 -5.21
C ASN A 22 -28.33 29.05 -4.67
N ILE A 23 -27.19 28.81 -5.31
CA ILE A 23 -26.24 27.79 -4.86
C ILE A 23 -24.91 28.47 -4.57
N VAL A 24 -24.38 28.25 -3.37
CA VAL A 24 -23.00 28.60 -3.01
C VAL A 24 -22.22 27.32 -2.74
N GLY A 25 -21.00 27.23 -3.28
CA GLY A 25 -20.12 26.08 -3.12
C GLY A 25 -18.80 26.48 -2.47
N VAL A 26 -18.28 25.63 -1.60
CA VAL A 26 -16.93 25.74 -1.03
C VAL A 26 -16.21 24.41 -1.13
N ASP A 27 -14.90 24.46 -1.38
CA ASP A 27 -14.06 23.28 -1.36
C ASP A 27 -13.72 22.88 0.08
N ALA A 28 -13.89 21.60 0.38
CA ALA A 28 -13.38 20.97 1.58
C ALA A 28 -12.35 19.91 1.19
N TYR A 29 -11.24 19.87 1.91
CA TYR A 29 -10.15 18.93 1.66
C TYR A 29 -9.99 18.00 2.85
N VAL A 30 -10.01 16.70 2.58
CA VAL A 30 -9.76 15.67 3.58
C VAL A 30 -8.44 15.01 3.23
N ILE A 31 -7.49 15.04 4.17
CA ILE A 31 -6.18 14.39 4.01
C ILE A 31 -6.28 13.01 4.66
N VAL A 32 -5.99 11.98 3.88
CA VAL A 32 -5.88 10.60 4.35
C VAL A 32 -4.46 10.39 4.82
N LEU A 33 -4.29 9.93 6.05
CA LEU A 33 -2.98 9.61 6.60
C LEU A 33 -2.72 8.12 6.44
N ASP A 34 -1.51 7.80 6.02
CA ASP A 34 -1.03 6.42 5.92
C ASP A 34 -0.85 5.81 7.32
N VAL A 35 -1.20 4.53 7.45
CA VAL A 35 -1.07 3.74 8.68
C VAL A 35 -0.55 2.37 8.27
N ASN A 36 0.35 1.81 9.07
CA ASN A 36 0.94 0.48 8.86
C ASN A 36 -0.12 -0.63 9.03
N ASP A 37 -0.88 -0.90 7.98
CA ASP A 37 -1.98 -1.88 7.94
C ASP A 37 -1.80 -2.95 6.87
N ASN A 38 -0.76 -2.85 6.04
CA ASN A 38 -0.34 -3.88 5.11
C ASN A 38 0.71 -4.77 5.77
N SER A 39 0.76 -6.02 5.30
CA SER A 39 1.80 -6.95 5.74
C SER A 39 2.81 -7.15 4.61
N PRO A 40 4.10 -7.32 4.93
CA PRO A 40 5.12 -7.52 3.92
C PRO A 40 4.83 -8.77 3.09
N ARG A 41 5.04 -8.68 1.77
CA ARG A 41 4.77 -9.78 0.84
C ARG A 41 6.01 -10.18 0.08
N PHE A 42 6.29 -11.48 0.07
CA PHE A 42 7.34 -12.07 -0.77
C PHE A 42 6.89 -12.08 -2.24
N SER A 43 7.79 -11.68 -3.13
CA SER A 43 7.57 -11.67 -4.58
C SER A 43 8.09 -12.95 -5.20
N GLY A 44 7.30 -13.57 -6.10
CA GLY A 44 7.77 -14.74 -6.87
C GLY A 44 7.82 -16.05 -6.07
N THR A 45 6.97 -16.18 -5.04
CA THR A 45 6.81 -17.45 -4.31
C THR A 45 5.97 -18.46 -5.10
N PRO A 46 6.19 -19.78 -4.93
CA PRO A 46 7.22 -20.41 -4.08
C PRO A 46 8.63 -20.25 -4.67
N TYR A 47 9.63 -20.26 -3.80
CA TYR A 47 11.03 -20.19 -4.23
C TYR A 47 11.60 -21.59 -4.41
N GLU A 48 12.17 -21.86 -5.58
CA GLU A 48 12.87 -23.10 -5.90
C GLU A 48 14.25 -22.77 -6.47
N ALA A 49 15.26 -23.53 -6.06
CA ALA A 49 16.62 -23.43 -6.57
C ALA A 49 17.19 -24.83 -6.78
N THR A 50 17.95 -25.00 -7.85
CA THR A 50 18.73 -26.20 -8.11
C THR A 50 20.20 -25.88 -7.93
N ALA A 51 20.94 -26.79 -7.31
CA ALA A 51 22.38 -26.69 -7.11
C ALA A 51 23.03 -28.03 -7.46
N ASP A 52 24.21 -27.98 -8.08
CA ASP A 52 24.99 -29.18 -8.35
C ASP A 52 25.53 -29.77 -7.05
N GLU A 53 25.74 -31.09 -7.00
CA GLU A 53 26.26 -31.76 -5.80
C GLU A 53 27.65 -31.26 -5.39
N ASP A 54 28.45 -30.83 -6.37
CA ASP A 54 29.79 -30.29 -6.19
C ASP A 54 29.79 -28.77 -5.89
N THR A 55 28.62 -28.16 -5.67
CA THR A 55 28.51 -26.72 -5.39
C THR A 55 29.30 -26.36 -4.13
N PRO A 56 30.26 -25.41 -4.19
CA PRO A 56 31.09 -25.05 -3.05
C PRO A 56 30.30 -24.46 -1.89
N ILE A 57 30.77 -24.70 -0.66
CA ILE A 57 30.22 -24.11 0.55
C ILE A 57 30.31 -22.58 0.49
N GLY A 58 29.25 -21.90 0.90
CA GLY A 58 29.13 -20.44 0.87
C GLY A 58 28.53 -19.89 -0.43
N THR A 59 28.22 -20.74 -1.40
CA THR A 59 27.56 -20.32 -2.64
C THR A 59 26.10 -19.92 -2.39
N THR A 60 25.69 -18.75 -2.88
CA THR A 60 24.28 -18.33 -2.87
C THR A 60 23.55 -18.97 -4.05
N ILE A 61 22.59 -19.86 -3.76
CA ILE A 61 21.84 -20.61 -4.79
C ILE A 61 20.51 -19.96 -5.19
N LEU A 62 19.99 -19.06 -4.37
CA LEU A 62 18.73 -18.35 -4.62
C LEU A 62 18.96 -16.84 -4.44
N PRO A 63 19.57 -16.16 -5.43
CA PRO A 63 19.74 -14.72 -5.38
C PRO A 63 18.40 -14.00 -5.59
N GLY A 64 18.25 -12.82 -5.01
CA GLY A 64 17.16 -11.90 -5.38
C GLY A 64 15.80 -12.17 -4.74
N ILE A 65 15.75 -12.77 -3.54
CA ILE A 65 14.53 -12.77 -2.72
C ILE A 65 14.10 -11.32 -2.51
N ARG A 66 12.85 -11.00 -2.87
CA ARG A 66 12.31 -9.65 -2.77
C ARG A 66 11.06 -9.66 -1.90
N VAL A 67 11.04 -8.76 -0.93
CA VAL A 67 9.88 -8.51 -0.06
C VAL A 67 9.48 -7.06 -0.22
N THR A 68 8.18 -6.82 -0.35
CA THR A 68 7.61 -5.49 -0.49
C THR A 68 6.48 -5.30 0.51
N ASP A 69 6.50 -4.18 1.20
CA ASP A 69 5.36 -3.63 1.90
C ASP A 69 4.83 -2.43 1.10
N LEU A 70 3.52 -2.20 1.13
CA LEU A 70 2.87 -1.10 0.42
C LEU A 70 2.72 0.14 1.29
N ASP A 71 2.91 0.03 2.60
CA ASP A 71 2.84 1.16 3.52
C ASP A 71 4.01 2.12 3.28
N LEU A 72 3.71 3.42 3.29
CA LEU A 72 4.71 4.47 3.14
C LEU A 72 5.39 4.79 4.47
N ILE A 73 4.65 4.62 5.57
CA ILE A 73 5.07 4.87 6.94
C ILE A 73 4.78 3.64 7.79
N GLY A 74 5.80 3.13 8.46
CA GLY A 74 5.68 1.96 9.31
C GLY A 74 7.03 1.49 9.83
N ASP A 75 7.07 0.24 10.27
CA ASP A 75 8.28 -0.40 10.76
C ASP A 75 9.20 -0.86 9.61
N ASN A 76 10.46 -1.16 9.95
CA ASN A 76 11.38 -1.75 8.99
C ASN A 76 11.02 -3.21 8.72
N ILE A 77 11.22 -3.65 7.47
CA ILE A 77 11.09 -5.06 7.11
C ILE A 77 12.31 -5.82 7.63
N GLU A 78 12.09 -6.75 8.54
CA GLU A 78 13.11 -7.70 9.03
C GLU A 78 12.90 -9.08 8.39
N LEU A 79 13.98 -9.68 7.89
CA LEU A 79 13.96 -10.99 7.25
C LEU A 79 14.78 -11.99 8.06
N SER A 80 14.18 -13.13 8.38
CA SER A 80 14.84 -14.24 9.08
C SER A 80 14.62 -15.55 8.35
N CYS A 81 15.67 -16.36 8.23
CA CYS A 81 15.55 -17.75 7.78
C CYS A 81 15.23 -18.64 8.98
N ILE A 82 14.10 -19.36 8.93
CA ILE A 82 13.73 -20.37 9.92
C ILE A 82 13.91 -21.76 9.30
N SER A 83 14.64 -22.64 9.99
CA SER A 83 14.70 -24.04 9.60
C SER A 83 13.37 -24.71 9.96
N GLN A 84 12.65 -25.23 8.98
CA GLN A 84 11.50 -26.09 9.27
C GLN A 84 12.00 -27.45 9.78
N PRO A 85 11.42 -28.00 10.87
CA PRO A 85 11.72 -29.37 11.26
C PRO A 85 11.25 -30.32 10.14
N GLN A 86 12.16 -31.19 9.70
CA GLN A 86 11.87 -32.28 8.76
C GLN A 86 11.01 -33.37 9.41
#